data_AF-A0A1I8AKJ2-F1
#
_entry.id   AF-A0A1I8AKJ2-F1
#
_cell.length_a   1.000
_cell.length_b   1.000
_cell.length_c   1.000
_cell.angle_alpha   90.00
_cell.angle_beta   90.00
_cell.angle_gamma   90.00
#
_symmetry.space_group_name_H-M   'P 1'
#
loop_
_entity.id
_entity.type
_entity.pdbx_description
1 polymer ?
#
loop_
_entity_poly.entity_id
_entity_poly.type
_entity_poly.pdbx_seq_one_letter_code
_entity_poly.pdbx_strand_id
1 'polypeptide(L)'
;MAERITEALAEPYWIDGESLLLGCSLGVAHARAQAGADPLMWHAHIAMQQAKSTQGCTFHIFNERINRNARSLADLESELRRGLRRDELELHYQPRLDLSDGRIVGLEALVRWRHSERGLLPPSEFVPLAEQSGLIVPLGYWVISRALRDMQALREQGLAPLHMAVNLSFRQFQDSQLLATLGRLIVEHGVDAGWLEFELTETAVMRRNDLVKQTMDALGRLGVRFSLDDFGTGFSSFVHLNSLPIALLK
;
A
#
# COMPACT_ATOMS: atom_id res chain seq x y z
N MET A 1 -2.91 35.10 8.96
CA MET A 1 -3.99 35.15 7.95
C MET A 1 -4.51 33.75 7.64
N ALA A 2 -3.65 32.77 7.38
CA ALA A 2 -4.05 31.36 7.24
C ALA A 2 -4.75 30.81 8.51
N GLU A 3 -4.24 31.11 9.71
CA GLU A 3 -4.90 30.77 11.00
C GLU A 3 -6.35 31.23 11.07
N ARG A 4 -6.62 32.49 10.70
CA ARG A 4 -7.98 33.04 10.69
C ARG A 4 -8.92 32.31 9.72
N ILE A 5 -8.40 31.79 8.61
CA ILE A 5 -9.18 31.01 7.64
C ILE A 5 -9.44 29.60 8.21
N THR A 6 -8.43 28.96 8.79
CA THR A 6 -8.61 27.63 9.42
C THR A 6 -9.59 27.68 10.58
N GLU A 7 -9.55 28.74 11.40
CA GLU A 7 -10.48 28.94 12.51
C GLU A 7 -11.91 29.14 12.01
N ALA A 8 -12.12 30.03 11.03
CA ALA A 8 -13.43 30.27 10.45
C ALA A 8 -14.02 29.01 9.79
N LEU A 9 -13.18 28.21 9.12
CA LEU A 9 -13.63 26.97 8.47
C LEU A 9 -13.85 25.81 9.45
N ALA A 10 -13.30 25.89 10.66
CA ALA A 10 -13.48 24.89 11.71
C ALA A 10 -14.80 25.05 12.48
N GLU A 11 -15.52 26.16 12.27
CA GLU A 11 -16.84 26.35 12.86
C GLU A 11 -17.86 25.32 12.31
N PRO A 12 -18.83 24.88 13.12
CA PRO A 12 -19.83 23.93 12.66
C PRO A 12 -20.77 24.55 11.62
N TYR A 13 -21.02 23.80 10.55
CA TYR A 13 -21.96 24.15 9.51
C TYR A 13 -23.33 23.57 9.85
N TRP A 14 -24.37 24.40 9.77
CA TRP A 14 -25.74 23.98 10.02
C TRP A 14 -26.44 23.67 8.70
N ILE A 15 -26.78 22.39 8.49
CA ILE A 15 -27.52 21.91 7.31
C ILE A 15 -28.69 21.08 7.81
N ASP A 16 -29.91 21.45 7.42
CA ASP A 16 -31.16 20.77 7.81
C ASP A 16 -31.34 20.57 9.34
N GLY A 17 -30.77 21.47 10.13
CA GLY A 17 -30.84 21.42 11.60
C GLY A 17 -29.80 20.52 12.26
N GLU A 18 -28.93 19.86 11.48
CA GLU A 18 -27.79 19.10 11.98
C GLU A 18 -26.50 19.92 11.87
N SER A 19 -25.60 19.72 12.84
CA SER A 19 -24.29 20.38 12.90
C SER A 19 -23.21 19.48 12.30
N LEU A 20 -22.59 19.92 11.21
CA LEU A 20 -21.52 19.21 10.51
C LEU A 20 -20.18 19.93 10.70
N LEU A 21 -19.13 19.16 11.01
CA LEU A 21 -17.76 19.66 11.06
C LEU A 21 -17.02 19.24 9.79
N LEU A 22 -16.46 20.22 9.09
CA LEU A 22 -15.65 20.00 7.89
C LEU A 22 -14.18 20.21 8.23
N GLY A 23 -13.32 19.28 7.82
CA GLY A 23 -11.87 19.46 7.89
C GLY A 23 -11.36 20.29 6.71
N CYS A 24 -10.42 21.20 6.97
CA CYS A 24 -9.75 21.98 5.93
C CYS A 24 -8.23 21.87 6.06
N SER A 25 -7.55 21.56 4.96
CA SER A 25 -6.08 21.54 4.90
C SER A 25 -5.60 22.61 3.92
N LEU A 26 -4.88 23.61 4.41
CA LEU A 26 -4.40 24.75 3.62
C LEU A 26 -2.89 24.66 3.36
N GLY A 27 -2.48 24.94 2.13
CA GLY A 27 -1.08 25.06 1.74
C GLY A 27 -0.73 26.50 1.41
N VAL A 28 0.30 27.04 2.07
CA VAL A 28 0.74 28.43 1.87
C VAL A 28 2.12 28.44 1.22
N ALA A 29 2.30 29.18 0.14
CA ALA A 29 3.62 29.39 -0.47
C ALA A 29 3.95 30.87 -0.60
N HIS A 30 5.21 31.21 -0.38
CA HIS A 30 5.70 32.59 -0.48
C HIS A 30 6.28 32.84 -1.86
N ALA A 31 5.73 33.82 -2.57
CA ALA A 31 6.30 34.29 -3.83
C ALA A 31 7.71 34.86 -3.57
N ARG A 32 8.69 34.39 -4.34
CA ARG A 32 10.03 34.97 -4.38
C ARG A 32 10.21 35.75 -5.67
N ALA A 33 11.02 36.80 -5.64
CA ALA A 33 11.37 37.54 -6.84
C ALA A 33 11.95 36.56 -7.87
N GLN A 34 11.38 36.56 -9.09
CA GLN A 34 11.69 35.67 -10.23
C GLN A 34 10.98 34.30 -10.27
N ALA A 35 10.11 33.93 -9.32
CA ALA A 35 9.32 32.70 -9.44
C ALA A 35 8.06 32.92 -10.31
N GLY A 36 7.86 32.06 -11.32
CA GLY A 36 6.62 32.03 -12.11
C GLY A 36 5.41 31.52 -11.32
N ALA A 37 4.21 31.65 -11.89
CA ALA A 37 2.97 31.20 -11.26
C ALA A 37 2.94 29.67 -11.02
N ASP A 38 3.41 28.87 -11.99
CA ASP A 38 3.34 27.40 -11.90
C ASP A 38 4.20 26.84 -10.74
N PRO A 39 5.48 27.26 -10.55
CA PRO A 39 6.25 26.88 -9.37
C PRO A 39 5.60 27.26 -8.04
N LEU A 40 4.98 28.44 -7.97
CA LEU A 40 4.34 28.93 -6.74
C LEU A 40 3.08 28.12 -6.40
N MET A 41 2.26 27.80 -7.42
CA MET A 41 1.08 26.92 -7.27
C MET A 41 1.50 25.51 -6.83
N TRP A 42 2.57 24.98 -7.42
CA TRP A 42 3.12 23.68 -7.03
C TRP A 42 3.62 23.67 -5.57
N HIS A 43 4.30 24.73 -5.14
CA HIS A 43 4.76 24.88 -3.74
C HIS A 43 3.58 24.94 -2.76
N ALA A 44 2.52 25.65 -3.10
CA ALA A 44 1.31 25.68 -2.29
C ALA A 44 0.63 24.30 -2.22
N HIS A 45 0.59 23.57 -3.34
CA HIS A 45 0.04 22.21 -3.38
C HIS A 45 0.78 21.25 -2.45
N ILE A 46 2.12 21.27 -2.46
CA ILE A 46 2.92 20.41 -1.60
C ILE A 46 2.66 20.71 -0.11
N ALA A 47 2.62 21.99 0.26
CA ALA A 47 2.33 22.39 1.63
C ALA A 47 0.92 21.94 2.06
N MET A 48 -0.07 21.99 1.16
CA MET A 48 -1.42 21.49 1.44
C MET A 48 -1.43 19.98 1.68
N GLN A 49 -0.65 19.19 0.93
CA GLN A 49 -0.54 17.74 1.18
C GLN A 49 0.07 17.43 2.55
N GLN A 50 1.05 18.21 3.00
CA GLN A 50 1.59 18.10 4.36
C GLN A 50 0.54 18.45 5.42
N ALA A 51 -0.28 19.47 5.18
CA ALA A 51 -1.39 19.79 6.06
C ALA A 51 -2.42 18.63 6.17
N LYS A 52 -2.60 17.83 5.11
CA LYS A 52 -3.51 16.67 5.11
C LYS A 52 -3.03 15.48 5.95
N SER A 53 -1.73 15.37 6.25
CA SER A 53 -1.22 14.30 7.11
C SER A 53 -1.57 14.52 8.60
N THR A 54 -2.03 15.72 8.94
CA THR A 54 -2.45 16.10 10.29
C THR A 54 -3.97 16.17 10.31
N GLN A 55 -4.61 15.61 11.35
CA GLN A 55 -6.06 15.66 11.49
C GLN A 55 -6.55 17.07 11.85
N GLY A 56 -7.74 17.43 11.35
CA GLY A 56 -8.43 18.70 11.69
C GLY A 56 -8.24 19.82 10.67
N CYS A 57 -8.57 21.05 11.08
CA CYS A 57 -8.35 22.26 10.29
C CYS A 57 -6.95 22.81 10.54
N THR A 58 -6.06 22.69 9.57
CA THR A 58 -4.67 23.12 9.72
C THR A 58 -4.10 23.67 8.43
N PHE A 59 -2.97 24.35 8.54
CA PHE A 59 -2.22 24.86 7.41
C PHE A 59 -0.74 24.52 7.55
N HIS A 60 -0.07 24.39 6.41
CA HIS A 60 1.37 24.29 6.36
C HIS A 60 1.93 25.37 5.43
N ILE A 61 3.08 25.93 5.82
CA ILE A 61 3.81 26.89 5.01
C ILE A 61 4.93 26.15 4.28
N PHE A 62 4.99 26.32 2.98
CA PHE A 62 6.06 25.83 2.13
C PHE A 62 7.39 26.43 2.60
N ASN A 63 8.27 25.56 3.10
CA ASN A 63 9.64 25.89 3.44
C ASN A 63 10.58 25.03 2.59
N GLU A 64 11.48 25.63 1.81
CA GLU A 64 12.41 24.91 0.92
C GLU A 64 13.26 23.84 1.63
N ARG A 65 13.59 24.03 2.92
CA ARG A 65 14.39 23.07 3.69
C ARG A 65 13.58 21.84 4.07
N ILE A 66 12.29 22.03 4.39
CA ILE A 66 11.29 20.97 4.59
C ILE A 66 10.86 20.36 3.22
N ASN A 67 10.90 21.15 2.16
CA ASN A 67 10.55 20.77 0.80
C ASN A 67 11.66 20.12 0.01
N ARG A 68 12.93 20.08 0.48
CA ARG A 68 13.89 19.13 -0.09
C ARG A 68 13.41 17.70 0.11
N ASN A 69 12.79 17.41 1.26
CA ASN A 69 12.17 16.11 1.52
C ASN A 69 10.90 15.93 0.68
N ALA A 70 10.07 16.95 0.51
CA ALA A 70 8.85 16.83 -0.30
C ALA A 70 9.11 16.80 -1.83
N ARG A 71 10.12 17.53 -2.33
CA ARG A 71 10.65 17.36 -3.69
C ARG A 71 11.24 15.97 -3.85
N SER A 72 12.05 15.51 -2.89
CA SER A 72 12.57 14.13 -2.87
C SER A 72 11.46 13.08 -2.89
N LEU A 73 10.31 13.30 -2.24
CA LEU A 73 9.17 12.38 -2.27
C LEU A 73 8.43 12.41 -3.63
N ALA A 74 8.22 13.58 -4.22
CA ALA A 74 7.62 13.70 -5.55
C ALA A 74 8.54 13.12 -6.64
N ASP A 75 9.84 13.35 -6.52
CA ASP A 75 10.86 12.77 -7.39
C ASP A 75 10.87 11.24 -7.22
N LEU A 76 10.88 10.74 -5.97
CA LEU A 76 10.83 9.30 -5.68
C LEU A 76 9.51 8.65 -6.16
N GLU A 77 8.39 9.38 -6.13
CA GLU A 77 7.11 8.89 -6.68
C GLU A 77 7.20 8.74 -8.20
N SER A 78 7.72 9.76 -8.88
CA SER A 78 7.94 9.75 -10.32
C SER A 78 8.91 8.65 -10.73
N GLU A 79 9.98 8.48 -9.96
CA GLU A 79 10.96 7.41 -10.09
C GLU A 79 10.32 6.04 -9.89
N LEU A 80 9.51 5.82 -8.85
CA LEU A 80 8.84 4.55 -8.60
C LEU A 80 7.87 4.20 -9.74
N ARG A 81 7.11 5.20 -10.19
CA ARG A 81 6.20 5.06 -11.33
C ARG A 81 6.96 4.68 -12.61
N ARG A 82 8.19 5.18 -12.78
CA ARG A 82 9.08 4.82 -13.89
C ARG A 82 9.68 3.43 -13.70
N GLY A 83 10.11 3.09 -12.49
CA GLY A 83 10.68 1.79 -12.14
C GLY A 83 9.72 0.63 -12.36
N LEU A 84 8.43 0.85 -12.07
CA LEU A 84 7.34 -0.08 -12.40
C LEU A 84 7.24 -0.41 -13.90
N ARG A 85 7.71 0.49 -14.79
CA ARG A 85 7.70 0.28 -16.25
C ARG A 85 9.04 -0.16 -16.83
N ARG A 86 10.12 -0.08 -16.06
CA ARG A 86 11.51 -0.28 -16.52
C ARG A 86 12.19 -1.53 -15.95
N ASP A 87 11.40 -2.44 -15.38
CA ASP A 87 11.91 -3.66 -14.72
C ASP A 87 12.98 -3.35 -13.65
N GLU A 88 12.85 -2.21 -12.95
CA GLU A 88 13.76 -1.83 -11.85
C GLU A 88 13.35 -2.50 -10.53
N LEU A 89 12.21 -3.18 -10.50
CA LEU A 89 11.73 -3.92 -9.35
C LEU A 89 12.12 -5.40 -9.47
N GLU A 90 12.45 -6.02 -8.35
CA GLU A 90 12.73 -7.44 -8.24
C GLU A 90 12.10 -8.03 -6.97
N LEU A 91 11.87 -9.35 -6.96
CA LEU A 91 11.42 -10.07 -5.77
C LEU A 91 12.60 -10.81 -5.17
N HIS A 92 12.80 -10.63 -3.86
CA HIS A 92 13.62 -11.49 -3.03
C HIS A 92 12.71 -12.46 -2.30
N TYR A 93 13.21 -13.67 -2.03
CA TYR A 93 12.42 -14.73 -1.43
C TYR A 93 13.00 -15.17 -0.10
N GLN A 94 12.20 -15.05 0.96
CA GLN A 94 12.57 -15.56 2.28
C GLN A 94 11.94 -16.94 2.52
N PRO A 95 12.72 -18.01 2.76
CA PRO A 95 12.18 -19.34 2.97
C PRO A 95 11.49 -19.47 4.34
N ARG A 96 10.34 -20.14 4.36
CA ARG A 96 9.64 -20.60 5.56
C ARG A 96 9.94 -22.09 5.76
N LEU A 97 10.36 -22.46 6.98
CA LEU A 97 10.77 -23.81 7.32
C LEU A 97 9.74 -24.49 8.22
N ASP A 98 9.47 -25.77 7.98
CA ASP A 98 8.84 -26.65 8.96
C ASP A 98 9.85 -26.92 10.09
N LEU A 99 9.47 -26.62 11.33
CA LEU A 99 10.35 -26.82 12.49
C LEU A 99 10.57 -28.29 12.84
N SER A 100 9.69 -29.19 12.40
CA SER A 100 9.78 -30.62 12.71
C SER A 100 10.87 -31.34 11.92
N ASP A 101 11.05 -30.98 10.64
CA ASP A 101 12.00 -31.66 9.74
C ASP A 101 12.95 -30.70 8.99
N GLY A 102 12.81 -29.39 9.18
CA GLY A 102 13.65 -28.35 8.58
C GLY A 102 13.39 -28.12 7.10
N ARG A 103 12.35 -28.71 6.51
CA ARG A 103 12.06 -28.54 5.07
C ARG A 103 11.44 -27.19 4.77
N ILE A 104 11.72 -26.67 3.58
CA ILE A 104 11.08 -25.44 3.08
C ILE A 104 9.64 -25.77 2.73
N VAL A 105 8.69 -25.06 3.36
CA VAL A 105 7.23 -25.21 3.14
C VAL A 105 6.63 -24.04 2.37
N GLY A 106 7.36 -22.93 2.28
CA GLY A 106 6.91 -21.76 1.56
C GLY A 106 8.00 -20.71 1.39
N LEU A 107 7.67 -19.68 0.63
CA LEU A 107 8.50 -18.53 0.33
C LEU A 107 7.68 -17.28 0.57
N GLU A 108 8.28 -16.29 1.21
CA GLU A 108 7.71 -14.94 1.30
C GLU A 108 8.34 -14.06 0.22
N ALA A 109 7.50 -13.51 -0.66
CA ALA A 109 7.89 -12.63 -1.74
C ALA A 109 8.04 -11.19 -1.25
N LEU A 110 9.28 -10.74 -1.18
CA LEU A 110 9.65 -9.43 -0.66
C LEU A 110 10.14 -8.54 -1.80
N VAL A 111 9.37 -7.50 -2.11
CA VAL A 111 9.72 -6.55 -3.16
C VAL A 111 10.99 -5.79 -2.82
N ARG A 112 11.84 -5.56 -3.82
CA ARG A 112 13.03 -4.71 -3.75
C ARG A 112 13.06 -3.81 -4.97
N TRP A 113 13.56 -2.59 -4.80
CA TRP A 113 13.69 -1.65 -5.90
C TRP A 113 15.16 -1.36 -6.17
N ARG A 114 15.64 -1.79 -7.34
CA ARG A 114 16.99 -1.52 -7.83
C ARG A 114 17.05 -0.12 -8.45
N HIS A 115 17.15 0.88 -7.60
CA HIS A 115 17.23 2.28 -7.99
C HIS A 115 18.59 2.60 -8.64
N SER A 116 18.57 3.35 -9.75
CA SER A 116 19.79 3.66 -10.52
C SER A 116 20.83 4.46 -9.73
N GLU A 117 20.39 5.35 -8.84
CA GLU A 117 21.27 6.23 -8.07
C GLU A 117 21.44 5.80 -6.60
N ARG A 118 20.42 5.13 -6.04
CA ARG A 118 20.36 4.81 -4.60
C ARG A 118 20.68 3.34 -4.30
N GLY A 119 20.89 2.52 -5.33
CA GLY A 119 21.13 1.09 -5.18
C GLY A 119 19.84 0.34 -4.85
N LEU A 120 19.98 -0.76 -4.10
CA LEU A 120 18.86 -1.64 -3.76
C LEU A 120 18.10 -1.09 -2.55
N LEU A 121 16.88 -0.60 -2.77
CA LEU A 121 16.02 -0.05 -1.74
C LEU A 121 15.09 -1.14 -1.15
N PRO A 122 14.99 -1.23 0.18
CA PRO A 122 14.03 -2.10 0.85
C PRO A 122 12.60 -1.50 0.84
N PRO A 123 11.56 -2.33 1.06
CA PRO A 123 10.16 -1.91 1.10
C PRO A 123 9.90 -0.69 1.99
N SER A 124 10.57 -0.63 3.15
CA SER A 124 10.40 0.46 4.12
C SER A 124 10.70 1.85 3.56
N GLU A 125 11.51 1.95 2.50
CA GLU A 125 11.87 3.23 1.89
C GLU A 125 10.88 3.75 0.84
N PHE A 126 10.10 2.86 0.21
CA PHE A 126 9.22 3.26 -0.91
C PHE A 126 7.77 2.80 -0.80
N VAL A 127 7.47 1.74 -0.02
CA VAL A 127 6.09 1.27 0.18
C VAL A 127 5.22 2.33 0.87
N PRO A 128 5.67 3.05 1.93
CA PRO A 128 4.85 4.11 2.52
C PRO A 128 4.47 5.21 1.51
N LEU A 129 5.39 5.56 0.62
CA LEU A 129 5.13 6.51 -0.47
C LEU A 129 4.16 5.94 -1.50
N ALA A 130 4.34 4.66 -1.88
CA ALA A 130 3.44 3.98 -2.80
C ALA A 130 2.01 3.93 -2.24
N GLU A 131 1.88 3.68 -0.94
CA GLU A 131 0.61 3.73 -0.25
C GLU A 131 0.03 5.13 -0.35
N GLN A 132 0.72 6.18 0.12
CA GLN A 132 0.20 7.55 0.10
C GLN A 132 -0.24 8.02 -1.30
N SER A 133 0.57 7.79 -2.32
CA SER A 133 0.34 8.18 -3.72
C SER A 133 -0.68 7.30 -4.46
N GLY A 134 -1.04 6.14 -3.92
CA GLY A 134 -1.88 5.15 -4.61
C GLY A 134 -1.13 4.24 -5.58
N LEU A 135 0.18 4.41 -5.76
CA LEU A 135 1.03 3.50 -6.53
C LEU A 135 1.14 2.10 -5.92
N ILE A 136 0.69 1.90 -4.67
CA ILE A 136 0.63 0.58 -4.04
C ILE A 136 -0.26 -0.41 -4.82
N VAL A 137 -1.29 0.07 -5.52
CA VAL A 137 -2.17 -0.77 -6.34
C VAL A 137 -1.42 -1.34 -7.56
N PRO A 138 -0.86 -0.51 -8.47
CA PRO A 138 -0.06 -1.04 -9.58
C PRO A 138 1.19 -1.79 -9.12
N LEU A 139 1.83 -1.38 -8.01
CA LEU A 139 2.95 -2.12 -7.42
C LEU A 139 2.52 -3.52 -6.97
N GLY A 140 1.40 -3.63 -6.26
CA GLY A 140 0.88 -4.91 -5.80
C GLY A 140 0.54 -5.85 -6.96
N TYR A 141 -0.08 -5.35 -8.03
CA TYR A 141 -0.31 -6.18 -9.23
C TYR A 141 0.99 -6.64 -9.90
N TRP A 142 2.00 -5.76 -9.97
CA TRP A 142 3.31 -6.13 -10.48
C TRP A 142 3.94 -7.25 -9.63
N VAL A 143 3.91 -7.11 -8.29
CA VAL A 143 4.44 -8.11 -7.35
C VAL A 143 3.73 -9.45 -7.53
N ILE A 144 2.39 -9.45 -7.60
CA ILE A 144 1.61 -10.68 -7.73
C ILE A 144 1.89 -11.35 -9.06
N SER A 145 1.89 -10.61 -10.17
CA SER A 145 2.22 -11.17 -11.48
C SER A 145 3.62 -11.77 -11.49
N ARG A 146 4.60 -11.13 -10.86
CA ARG A 146 5.97 -11.66 -10.79
C ARG A 146 6.05 -12.91 -9.90
N ALA A 147 5.37 -12.92 -8.76
CA ALA A 147 5.32 -14.06 -7.87
C ALA A 147 4.70 -15.29 -8.56
N LEU A 148 3.59 -15.11 -9.29
CA LEU A 148 2.96 -16.19 -10.05
C LEU A 148 3.86 -16.74 -11.16
N ARG A 149 4.58 -15.86 -11.86
CA ARG A 149 5.58 -16.28 -12.85
C ARG A 149 6.72 -17.08 -12.22
N ASP A 150 7.21 -16.64 -11.08
CA ASP A 150 8.30 -17.33 -10.38
C ASP A 150 7.82 -18.68 -9.81
N MET A 151 6.57 -18.78 -9.33
CA MET A 151 5.93 -20.06 -8.96
C MET A 151 5.86 -21.03 -10.16
N GLN A 152 5.47 -20.54 -11.33
CA GLN A 152 5.44 -21.34 -12.55
C GLN A 152 6.85 -21.86 -12.88
N ALA A 153 7.87 -20.99 -12.83
CA ALA A 153 9.25 -21.37 -13.11
C ALA A 153 9.79 -22.43 -12.13
N LEU A 154 9.47 -22.31 -10.83
CA LEU A 154 9.84 -23.33 -9.83
C LEU A 154 9.18 -24.68 -10.14
N ARG A 155 7.90 -24.68 -10.55
CA ARG A 155 7.19 -25.90 -10.96
C ARG A 155 7.82 -26.53 -12.20
N GLU A 156 8.19 -25.74 -13.19
CA GLU A 156 8.84 -26.20 -14.42
C GLU A 156 10.23 -26.80 -14.16
N GLN A 157 10.91 -26.36 -13.10
CA GLN A 157 12.16 -26.95 -12.62
C GLN A 157 11.96 -28.26 -11.83
N GLY A 158 10.72 -28.71 -11.63
CA GLY A 158 10.38 -29.94 -10.92
C GLY A 158 10.45 -29.84 -9.40
N LEU A 159 10.49 -28.62 -8.84
CA LEU A 159 10.35 -28.42 -7.40
C LEU A 159 8.93 -28.77 -6.95
N ALA A 160 8.84 -29.30 -5.72
CA ALA A 160 7.55 -29.51 -5.09
C ALA A 160 6.81 -28.16 -4.94
N PRO A 161 5.47 -28.15 -5.01
CA PRO A 161 4.70 -26.93 -4.78
C PRO A 161 5.01 -26.33 -3.40
N LEU A 162 5.27 -25.03 -3.37
CA LEU A 162 5.55 -24.26 -2.16
C LEU A 162 4.52 -23.15 -2.03
N HIS A 163 4.13 -22.83 -0.79
CA HIS A 163 3.28 -21.67 -0.54
C HIS A 163 4.06 -20.39 -0.84
N MET A 164 3.57 -19.60 -1.79
CA MET A 164 4.11 -18.29 -2.13
C MET A 164 3.28 -17.21 -1.44
N ALA A 165 3.87 -16.55 -0.46
CA ALA A 165 3.20 -15.51 0.29
C ALA A 165 3.54 -14.12 -0.25
N VAL A 166 2.51 -13.30 -0.45
CA VAL A 166 2.60 -11.94 -1.01
C VAL A 166 1.85 -10.97 -0.12
N ASN A 167 2.52 -9.89 0.27
CA ASN A 167 1.91 -8.82 1.04
C ASN A 167 0.81 -8.09 0.25
N LEU A 168 -0.36 -7.90 0.87
CA LEU A 168 -1.52 -7.25 0.27
C LEU A 168 -1.96 -6.03 1.08
N SER A 169 -1.84 -4.84 0.50
CA SER A 169 -2.21 -3.59 1.19
C SER A 169 -3.73 -3.39 1.25
N PHE A 170 -4.20 -2.73 2.31
CA PHE A 170 -5.60 -2.34 2.46
C PHE A 170 -6.14 -1.53 1.27
N ARG A 171 -5.31 -0.69 0.62
CA ARG A 171 -5.75 0.07 -0.56
C ARG A 171 -6.10 -0.82 -1.75
N GLN A 172 -5.50 -2.01 -1.86
CA GLN A 172 -5.84 -2.96 -2.91
C GLN A 172 -7.21 -3.59 -2.68
N PHE A 173 -7.63 -3.79 -1.42
CA PHE A 173 -9.00 -4.25 -1.10
C PHE A 173 -10.09 -3.26 -1.53
N GLN A 174 -9.74 -1.98 -1.69
CA GLN A 174 -10.64 -0.94 -2.18
C GLN A 174 -10.68 -0.89 -3.70
N ASP A 175 -9.79 -1.58 -4.40
CA ASP A 175 -9.80 -1.65 -5.85
C ASP A 175 -10.87 -2.64 -6.34
N SER A 176 -11.88 -2.10 -7.00
CA SER A 176 -12.95 -2.86 -7.65
C SER A 176 -12.44 -3.91 -8.65
N GLN A 177 -11.24 -3.73 -9.20
CA GLN A 177 -10.66 -4.62 -10.21
C GLN A 177 -9.83 -5.76 -9.61
N LEU A 178 -9.64 -5.82 -8.29
CA LEU A 178 -8.76 -6.81 -7.64
C LEU A 178 -9.13 -8.25 -7.99
N LEU A 179 -10.40 -8.62 -7.79
CA LEU A 179 -10.88 -9.97 -8.05
C LEU A 179 -10.73 -10.36 -9.52
N ALA A 180 -11.15 -9.49 -10.43
CA ALA A 180 -11.08 -9.75 -11.88
C ALA A 180 -9.63 -9.87 -12.37
N THR A 181 -8.75 -8.99 -11.88
CA THR A 181 -7.33 -8.98 -12.25
C THR A 181 -6.62 -10.22 -11.71
N LEU A 182 -6.87 -10.59 -10.46
CA LEU A 182 -6.28 -11.79 -9.86
C LEU A 182 -6.74 -13.07 -10.56
N GLY A 183 -8.04 -13.21 -10.83
CA GLY A 183 -8.57 -14.35 -11.57
C GLY A 183 -7.90 -14.51 -12.93
N ARG A 184 -7.72 -13.39 -13.66
CA ARG A 184 -7.00 -13.39 -14.95
C ARG A 184 -5.54 -13.81 -14.78
N LEU A 185 -4.81 -13.22 -13.84
CA LEU A 185 -3.38 -13.49 -13.63
C LEU A 185 -3.12 -14.96 -13.24
N ILE A 186 -3.96 -15.55 -12.39
CA ILE A 186 -3.88 -16.95 -11.98
C ILE A 186 -4.07 -17.88 -13.19
N VAL A 187 -5.09 -17.61 -14.01
CA VAL A 187 -5.37 -18.39 -15.23
C VAL A 187 -4.23 -18.24 -16.24
N GLU A 188 -3.73 -17.02 -16.45
CA GLU A 188 -2.66 -16.70 -17.40
C GLU A 188 -1.36 -17.46 -17.10
N HIS A 189 -1.00 -17.61 -15.83
CA HIS A 189 0.22 -18.31 -15.41
C HIS A 189 -0.01 -19.81 -15.17
N GLY A 190 -1.26 -20.30 -15.23
CA GLY A 190 -1.59 -21.71 -15.04
C GLY A 190 -1.13 -22.27 -13.70
N VAL A 191 -1.14 -21.44 -12.66
CA VAL A 191 -0.76 -21.80 -11.29
C VAL A 191 -2.00 -22.22 -10.49
N ASP A 192 -1.83 -23.19 -9.59
CA ASP A 192 -2.87 -23.54 -8.63
C ASP A 192 -2.90 -22.48 -7.52
N ALA A 193 -4.01 -21.75 -7.43
CA ALA A 193 -4.24 -20.68 -6.48
C ALA A 193 -4.12 -21.14 -5.03
N GLY A 194 -4.30 -22.43 -4.73
CA GLY A 194 -4.10 -23.01 -3.40
C GLY A 194 -2.70 -22.81 -2.81
N TRP A 195 -1.71 -22.53 -3.67
CA TRP A 195 -0.34 -22.24 -3.29
C TRP A 195 -0.04 -20.74 -3.17
N LEU A 196 -0.95 -19.87 -3.60
CA LEU A 196 -0.82 -18.43 -3.42
C LEU A 196 -1.44 -18.03 -2.07
N GLU A 197 -0.65 -17.32 -1.27
CA GLU A 197 -1.04 -16.81 0.04
C GLU A 197 -0.92 -15.29 0.04
N PHE A 198 -1.97 -14.61 0.52
CA PHE A 198 -1.94 -13.16 0.74
C PHE A 198 -1.76 -12.85 2.22
N GLU A 199 -0.76 -12.05 2.52
CA GLU A 199 -0.45 -11.61 3.88
C GLU A 199 -1.04 -10.23 4.12
N LEU A 200 -1.74 -10.08 5.24
CA LEU A 200 -2.35 -8.82 5.65
C LEU A 200 -1.91 -8.47 7.06
N THR A 201 -1.69 -7.18 7.31
CA THR A 201 -1.48 -6.69 8.68
C THR A 201 -2.79 -6.68 9.47
N GLU A 202 -2.71 -6.85 10.79
CA GLU A 202 -3.86 -6.75 11.71
C GLU A 202 -4.67 -5.45 11.49
N THR A 203 -3.97 -4.33 11.31
CA THR A 203 -4.61 -3.02 11.10
C THR A 203 -5.36 -2.91 9.77
N ALA A 204 -4.91 -3.59 8.72
CA ALA A 204 -5.59 -3.62 7.43
C ALA A 204 -6.92 -4.36 7.53
N VAL A 205 -6.95 -5.47 8.27
CA VAL A 205 -8.14 -6.30 8.46
C VAL A 205 -9.21 -5.60 9.31
N MET A 206 -8.79 -4.91 10.38
CA MET A 206 -9.74 -4.24 11.30
C MET A 206 -10.41 -3.00 10.66
N ARG A 207 -9.83 -2.42 9.61
CA ARG A 207 -10.42 -1.28 8.89
C ARG A 207 -11.53 -1.78 7.96
N ARG A 208 -12.79 -1.41 8.24
CA ARG A 208 -13.96 -1.73 7.39
C ARG A 208 -14.14 -3.24 7.14
N ASN A 209 -14.32 -3.99 8.24
CA ASN A 209 -14.44 -5.45 8.29
C ASN A 209 -15.32 -6.05 7.16
N ASP A 210 -16.51 -5.49 6.90
CA ASP A 210 -17.45 -6.07 5.94
C ASP A 210 -16.93 -6.09 4.48
N LEU A 211 -16.29 -5.00 4.03
CA LEU A 211 -15.74 -4.92 2.67
C LEU A 211 -14.55 -5.88 2.51
N VAL A 212 -13.65 -5.88 3.50
CA VAL A 212 -12.47 -6.75 3.49
C VAL A 212 -12.90 -8.21 3.47
N LYS A 213 -13.84 -8.58 4.33
CA LYS A 213 -14.40 -9.94 4.40
C LYS A 213 -15.02 -10.37 3.07
N GLN A 214 -15.88 -9.55 2.47
CA GLN A 214 -16.51 -9.89 1.18
C GLN A 214 -15.48 -10.15 0.08
N THR A 215 -14.43 -9.32 0.02
CA THR A 215 -13.34 -9.49 -0.94
C THR A 215 -12.50 -10.72 -0.62
N MET A 216 -12.17 -10.98 0.64
CA MET A 216 -11.46 -12.19 1.05
C MET A 216 -12.27 -13.45 0.73
N ASP A 217 -13.58 -13.47 0.98
CA ASP A 217 -14.44 -14.60 0.62
C ASP A 217 -14.48 -14.83 -0.89
N ALA A 218 -14.53 -13.74 -1.68
CA ALA A 218 -14.52 -13.83 -3.14
C ALA A 218 -13.19 -14.35 -3.69
N LEU A 219 -12.09 -13.91 -3.12
CA LEU A 219 -10.75 -14.39 -3.46
C LEU A 219 -10.53 -15.82 -2.98
N GLY A 220 -11.00 -16.18 -1.79
CA GLY A 220 -10.96 -17.55 -1.27
C GLY A 220 -11.68 -18.55 -2.16
N ARG A 221 -12.76 -18.14 -2.86
CA ARG A 221 -13.40 -18.95 -3.90
C ARG A 221 -12.53 -19.22 -5.12
N LEU A 222 -11.49 -18.41 -5.37
CA LEU A 222 -10.47 -18.70 -6.38
C LEU A 222 -9.45 -19.73 -5.88
N GLY A 223 -9.43 -20.03 -4.58
CA GLY A 223 -8.53 -21.00 -3.95
C GLY A 223 -7.35 -20.37 -3.20
N VAL A 224 -7.19 -19.04 -3.21
CA VAL A 224 -6.08 -18.38 -2.50
C VAL A 224 -6.23 -18.48 -0.99
N ARG A 225 -5.11 -18.47 -0.28
CA ARG A 225 -5.06 -18.48 1.18
C ARG A 225 -4.77 -17.08 1.73
N PHE A 226 -5.15 -16.87 2.98
CA PHE A 226 -4.84 -15.64 3.70
C PHE A 226 -4.07 -15.95 4.98
N SER A 227 -3.08 -15.14 5.27
CA SER A 227 -2.36 -15.12 6.54
C SER A 227 -2.41 -13.72 7.15
N LEU A 228 -2.37 -13.68 8.48
CA LEU A 228 -2.28 -12.43 9.22
C LEU A 228 -0.84 -12.23 9.70
N ASP A 229 -0.31 -11.04 9.46
CA ASP A 229 1.01 -10.60 9.91
C ASP A 229 0.90 -9.55 11.03
N ASP A 230 1.97 -9.43 11.82
CA ASP A 230 2.08 -8.54 12.99
C ASP A 230 0.97 -8.75 14.05
N PHE A 231 0.50 -9.99 14.23
CA PHE A 231 -0.60 -10.27 15.17
C PHE A 231 -0.21 -9.95 16.62
N GLY A 232 -1.09 -9.23 17.33
CA GLY A 232 -0.90 -8.88 18.75
C GLY A 232 -0.19 -7.55 18.98
N THR A 233 0.09 -6.79 17.91
CA THR A 233 0.63 -5.42 17.99
C THR A 233 -0.47 -4.35 18.04
N GLY A 234 -1.75 -4.75 17.91
CA GLY A 234 -2.92 -3.86 17.84
C GLY A 234 -4.12 -4.22 18.74
N PHE A 235 -5.32 -3.85 18.27
CA PHE A 235 -6.60 -4.04 18.97
C PHE A 235 -7.15 -5.46 18.76
N SER A 236 -6.51 -6.46 19.35
CA SER A 236 -6.88 -7.85 19.08
C SER A 236 -8.15 -8.27 19.82
N SER A 237 -9.16 -8.72 19.07
CA SER A 237 -10.21 -9.59 19.58
C SER A 237 -10.29 -10.81 18.65
N PHE A 238 -9.96 -12.00 19.19
CA PHE A 238 -10.06 -13.29 18.48
C PHE A 238 -11.44 -13.51 17.85
N VAL A 239 -12.48 -12.87 18.39
CA VAL A 239 -13.84 -12.92 17.87
C VAL A 239 -13.92 -12.40 16.42
N HIS A 240 -13.18 -11.33 16.09
CA HIS A 240 -13.20 -10.78 14.74
C HIS A 240 -12.43 -11.66 13.75
N LEU A 241 -11.32 -12.28 14.19
CA LEU A 241 -10.54 -13.19 13.36
C LEU A 241 -11.30 -14.47 13.00
N ASN A 242 -12.09 -15.02 13.94
CA ASN A 242 -12.87 -16.22 13.69
C ASN A 242 -13.92 -16.06 12.57
N SER A 243 -14.23 -14.82 12.19
CA SER A 243 -15.20 -14.51 11.14
C SER A 243 -14.59 -14.36 9.74
N LEU A 244 -13.26 -14.46 9.61
CA LEU A 244 -12.48 -14.23 8.39
C LEU A 244 -11.85 -15.53 7.90
N PRO A 245 -11.65 -15.71 6.58
CA PRO A 245 -11.05 -16.91 6.00
C PRO A 245 -9.52 -16.91 6.13
N ILE A 246 -9.00 -16.73 7.36
CA ILE A 246 -7.58 -16.71 7.66
C ILE A 246 -7.12 -18.14 7.98
N ALA A 247 -6.11 -18.62 7.26
CA ALA A 247 -5.59 -19.97 7.41
C ALA A 247 -4.32 -20.01 8.28
N LEU A 248 -3.59 -18.90 8.40
CA LEU A 248 -2.34 -18.82 9.18
C LEU A 248 -2.26 -17.51 9.96
N LEU A 249 -1.63 -17.58 11.13
CA LEU A 249 -1.22 -16.41 11.92
C LEU A 249 0.31 -16.42 12.01
N LYS A 250 0.92 -15.25 11.82
CA LYS A 250 2.34 -15.00 12.04
C LYS A 250 2.54 -14.12 13.28
#